data_AF-A0A800IDL5-F1
#
_entry.id   AF-A0A800IDL5-F1
#
_cell.length_a   1.000
_cell.length_b   1.000
_cell.length_c   1.000
_cell.angle_alpha   90.00
_cell.angle_beta   90.00
_cell.angle_gamma   90.00
#
_symmetry.space_group_name_H-M   'P 1'
#
loop_
_entity.id
_entity.type
_entity.pdbx_description
1 polymer ?
#
loop_
_entity_poly.entity_id
_entity_poly.type
_entity_poly.pdbx_seq_one_letter_code
_entity_poly.pdbx_strand_id
1 'polypeptide(L)'
;MPAGHRVENQKPLPPGEVVLVDVDGVLSDASGRQYHLDGPKKDWLSFFEASADDPPIMEGVRLVAQLAAKHPVVLVTARPGRLADLTINWMERHGVCWDLLAMRTDGDHGASFEVKRRVLAGLRADGYQPILAIDDEAKNLVMYRSEGVPTVYVHSGYYQ
;
A
#
# COMPACT_ATOMS: atom_id res chain seq x y z
N MET A 1 1.07 17.13 10.44
CA MET A 1 0.19 16.69 9.34
C MET A 1 -0.26 15.27 9.65
N PRO A 2 -1.55 14.92 9.53
CA PRO A 2 -2.00 13.57 9.79
C PRO A 2 -1.28 12.57 8.86
N ALA A 3 -0.91 11.42 9.41
CA ALA A 3 -0.01 10.44 8.81
C ALA A 3 -0.71 9.52 7.79
N GLY A 4 -1.43 10.11 6.84
CA GLY A 4 -2.29 9.42 5.88
C GLY A 4 -3.74 9.27 6.33
N HIS A 5 -4.62 8.90 5.40
CA HIS A 5 -5.97 8.44 5.70
C HIS A 5 -5.91 6.98 6.16
N ARG A 6 -6.61 6.59 7.22
CA ARG A 6 -6.50 5.25 7.81
C ARG A 6 -7.85 4.63 8.09
N VAL A 7 -7.94 3.32 7.84
CA VAL A 7 -9.11 2.49 8.13
C VAL A 7 -8.64 1.22 8.83
N GLU A 8 -9.30 0.84 9.92
CA GLU A 8 -9.06 -0.42 10.63
C GLU A 8 -10.09 -1.46 10.19
N ASN A 9 -9.67 -2.72 10.04
CA ASN A 9 -10.55 -3.82 9.66
C ASN A 9 -11.18 -4.47 10.91
N GLN A 10 -12.51 -4.38 11.04
CA GLN A 10 -13.34 -4.97 12.11
C GLN A 10 -13.08 -4.47 13.54
N LYS A 11 -11.83 -4.47 14.01
CA LYS A 11 -11.44 -4.10 15.37
C LYS A 11 -10.16 -3.26 15.38
N PRO A 12 -9.96 -2.44 16.42
CA PRO A 12 -8.71 -1.71 16.57
C PRO A 12 -7.50 -2.63 16.65
N LEU A 13 -6.44 -2.25 15.94
CA LEU A 13 -5.19 -3.00 15.95
C LEU A 13 -4.32 -2.50 17.13
N PRO A 14 -3.94 -3.37 18.09
CA PRO A 14 -3.09 -2.93 19.19
C PRO A 14 -1.65 -2.62 18.70
N PRO A 15 -0.93 -1.71 19.38
CA PRO A 15 0.48 -1.46 19.11
C PRO A 15 1.33 -2.74 19.19
N GLY A 16 2.32 -2.87 18.32
CA GLY A 16 3.17 -4.06 18.26
C GLY A 16 3.84 -4.24 16.90
N GLU A 17 4.45 -5.41 16.69
CA GLU A 17 5.07 -5.76 15.42
C GLU A 17 4.04 -5.84 14.29
N VAL A 18 4.36 -5.25 13.14
CA VAL A 18 3.51 -5.27 11.96
C VAL A 18 4.32 -5.50 10.69
N VAL A 19 3.69 -6.09 9.68
CA VAL A 19 4.24 -6.18 8.32
C VAL A 19 3.55 -5.14 7.45
N LEU A 20 4.35 -4.35 6.72
CA LEU A 20 3.85 -3.38 5.75
C LEU A 20 3.83 -4.02 4.36
N VAL A 21 2.74 -3.83 3.63
CA VAL A 21 2.59 -4.38 2.28
C VAL A 21 2.00 -3.30 1.36
N ASP A 22 2.61 -3.08 0.20
CA ASP A 22 1.98 -2.28 -0.85
C ASP A 22 0.73 -2.98 -1.42
N VAL A 23 -0.15 -2.19 -2.01
CA VAL A 23 -1.33 -2.70 -2.73
C VAL A 23 -1.01 -2.82 -4.22
N ASP A 24 -0.65 -1.71 -4.86
CA ASP A 24 -0.40 -1.68 -6.31
C ASP A 24 0.92 -2.39 -6.62
N GLY A 25 0.91 -3.36 -7.54
CA GLY A 25 2.11 -4.09 -7.98
C GLY A 25 2.57 -5.23 -7.08
N VAL A 26 2.00 -5.31 -5.87
CA VAL A 26 2.18 -6.44 -4.95
C VAL A 26 0.92 -7.29 -4.86
N LEU A 27 -0.25 -6.66 -4.70
CA LEU A 27 -1.54 -7.36 -4.57
C LEU A 27 -2.46 -7.10 -5.77
N SER A 28 -2.45 -5.87 -6.29
CA SER A 28 -3.32 -5.36 -7.34
C SER A 28 -2.47 -5.10 -8.59
N ASP A 29 -2.79 -5.75 -9.70
CA ASP A 29 -2.07 -5.55 -10.95
C ASP A 29 -2.49 -4.23 -11.61
N ALA A 30 -1.67 -3.20 -11.42
CA ALA A 30 -1.90 -1.88 -11.99
C ALA A 30 -1.38 -1.72 -13.43
N SER A 31 -0.85 -2.79 -14.07
CA SER A 31 -0.27 -2.72 -15.42
C SER A 31 -1.28 -2.20 -16.45
N GLY A 32 -2.53 -2.67 -16.37
CA GLY A 32 -3.62 -2.34 -17.29
C GLY A 32 -4.02 -0.87 -17.30
N ARG A 33 -3.60 -0.08 -16.30
CA ARG A 33 -3.93 1.35 -16.16
C ARG A 33 -2.72 2.28 -16.24
N GLN A 34 -1.51 1.76 -16.42
CA GLN A 34 -0.29 2.60 -16.55
C GLN A 34 -0.37 3.60 -17.69
N TYR A 35 -1.13 3.29 -18.76
CA TYR A 35 -1.30 4.17 -19.92
C TYR A 35 -1.88 5.55 -19.56
N HIS A 36 -2.60 5.69 -18.43
CA HIS A 36 -3.05 6.99 -17.93
C HIS A 36 -1.90 7.91 -17.50
N LEU A 37 -0.73 7.34 -17.21
CA LEU A 37 0.47 8.05 -16.76
C LEU A 37 1.48 8.28 -17.89
N ASP A 38 1.13 7.89 -19.12
CA ASP A 38 1.94 8.13 -20.30
C ASP A 38 1.92 9.61 -20.71
N GLY A 39 3.01 10.04 -21.35
CA GLY A 39 3.13 11.39 -21.89
C GLY A 39 3.43 12.49 -20.85
N PRO A 40 3.40 13.76 -21.27
CA PRO A 40 3.88 14.88 -20.45
C PRO A 40 2.91 15.28 -19.33
N LYS A 41 1.61 14.95 -19.47
CA LYS A 41 0.58 15.25 -18.48
C LYS A 41 -0.08 13.95 -18.01
N LYS A 42 0.27 13.54 -16.80
CA LYS A 42 -0.24 12.33 -16.16
C LYS A 42 -1.68 12.51 -15.68
N ASP A 43 -2.56 11.60 -16.04
CA ASP A 43 -3.94 11.54 -15.56
C ASP A 43 -4.04 10.65 -14.32
N TRP A 44 -3.60 11.20 -13.19
CA TRP A 44 -3.65 10.51 -11.89
C TRP A 44 -5.08 10.21 -11.43
N LEU A 45 -6.06 11.01 -11.83
CA LEU A 45 -7.45 10.82 -11.43
C LEU A 45 -7.98 9.51 -12.00
N SER A 46 -7.92 9.36 -13.33
CA SER A 46 -8.36 8.15 -14.03
C SER A 46 -7.50 6.95 -13.65
N PHE A 47 -6.18 7.15 -13.50
CA PHE A 47 -5.27 6.09 -13.04
C PHE A 47 -5.72 5.48 -11.71
N PHE A 48 -6.10 6.28 -10.71
CA PHE A 48 -6.50 5.72 -9.42
C PHE A 48 -7.92 5.15 -9.44
N GLU A 49 -8.85 5.76 -10.18
CA GLU A 49 -10.24 5.29 -10.25
C GLU A 49 -10.38 3.95 -10.99
N ALA A 50 -9.54 3.71 -11.99
CA ALA A 50 -9.48 2.43 -12.70
C ALA A 50 -9.04 1.24 -11.81
N SER A 51 -8.52 1.49 -10.60
CA SER A 51 -8.06 0.41 -9.70
C SER A 51 -9.16 -0.52 -9.18
N ALA A 52 -10.43 -0.19 -9.39
CA ALA A 52 -11.55 -1.07 -9.05
C ALA A 52 -11.57 -2.37 -9.88
N ASP A 53 -10.99 -2.32 -11.08
CA ASP A 53 -11.02 -3.40 -12.07
C ASP A 53 -9.68 -4.13 -12.21
N ASP A 54 -8.68 -3.77 -11.38
CA ASP A 54 -7.36 -4.41 -11.40
C ASP A 54 -7.49 -5.93 -11.13
N PRO A 55 -6.83 -6.79 -11.92
CA PRO A 55 -6.68 -8.19 -11.58
C PRO A 55 -5.89 -8.38 -10.27
N PRO A 56 -6.17 -9.41 -9.46
CA PRO A 56 -5.34 -9.73 -8.31
C PRO A 56 -4.04 -10.42 -8.74
N ILE A 57 -2.93 -10.03 -8.12
CA ILE A 57 -1.65 -10.74 -8.17
C ILE A 57 -1.71 -11.85 -7.12
N MET A 58 -2.10 -13.05 -7.55
CA MET A 58 -2.44 -14.15 -6.64
C MET A 58 -1.26 -14.61 -5.77
N GLU A 59 -0.03 -14.47 -6.26
CA GLU A 59 1.20 -14.73 -5.51
C GLU A 59 1.31 -13.81 -4.29
N GLY A 60 1.06 -12.52 -4.47
CA GLY A 60 1.06 -11.53 -3.39
C GLY A 60 -0.07 -11.76 -2.40
N VAL A 61 -1.28 -12.04 -2.88
CA VAL A 61 -2.42 -12.36 -2.02
C VAL A 61 -2.13 -13.58 -1.15
N ARG A 62 -1.56 -14.64 -1.72
CA ARG A 62 -1.18 -15.85 -0.97
C ARG A 62 -0.04 -15.60 0.01
N LEU A 63 0.97 -14.82 -0.37
CA LEU A 63 2.06 -14.43 0.51
C LEU A 63 1.54 -13.68 1.75
N VAL A 64 0.67 -12.69 1.53
CA VAL A 64 0.06 -11.92 2.62
C VAL A 64 -0.79 -12.80 3.52
N ALA A 65 -1.56 -13.74 2.97
CA ALA A 65 -2.32 -14.69 3.78
C ALA A 65 -1.42 -15.55 4.71
N GLN A 66 -0.22 -15.93 4.26
CA GLN A 66 0.74 -16.65 5.10
C GLN A 66 1.35 -15.77 6.20
N LEU A 67 1.61 -14.49 5.90
CA LEU A 67 2.16 -13.52 6.87
C LEU A 67 1.13 -13.14 7.93
N ALA A 68 -0.12 -12.93 7.51
CA ALA A 68 -1.25 -12.61 8.38
C ALA A 68 -1.51 -13.67 9.47
N ALA A 69 -1.03 -14.91 9.28
CA ALA A 69 -1.13 -15.95 10.30
C ALA A 69 -0.22 -15.71 11.52
N LYS A 70 0.77 -14.82 11.42
CA LYS A 70 1.77 -14.58 12.48
C LYS A 70 1.87 -13.12 12.91
N HIS A 71 1.67 -12.20 11.98
CA HIS A 71 1.79 -10.78 12.24
C HIS A 71 0.62 -10.02 11.61
N PRO A 72 0.13 -8.95 12.27
CA PRO A 72 -0.80 -8.05 11.65
C PRO A 72 -0.24 -7.45 10.36
N VAL A 73 -1.12 -7.31 9.38
CA VAL A 73 -0.81 -6.77 8.05
C VAL A 73 -1.36 -5.36 7.93
N VAL A 74 -0.44 -4.41 7.74
CA VAL A 74 -0.76 -3.03 7.43
C VAL A 74 -0.53 -2.79 5.95
N LEU A 75 -1.61 -2.53 5.22
CA LEU A 75 -1.52 -2.16 3.81
C LEU A 75 -1.18 -0.68 3.70
N VAL A 76 -0.13 -0.35 2.94
CA VAL A 76 0.35 1.02 2.77
C VAL A 76 0.38 1.38 1.29
N THR A 77 -0.57 2.23 0.86
CA THR A 77 -0.76 2.58 -0.56
C THR A 77 -0.69 4.08 -0.80
N ALA A 78 -0.24 4.45 -2.01
CA ALA A 78 -0.28 5.81 -2.51
C ALA A 78 -1.64 6.20 -3.11
N ARG A 79 -2.63 5.28 -3.17
CA ARG A 79 -4.01 5.60 -3.54
C ARG A 79 -4.56 6.69 -2.60
N PRO A 80 -5.30 7.68 -3.11
CA PRO A 80 -5.89 8.74 -2.29
C PRO A 80 -7.01 8.20 -1.37
N GLY A 81 -7.12 8.77 -0.17
CA GLY A 81 -8.07 8.36 0.87
C GLY A 81 -9.53 8.37 0.42
N ARG A 82 -9.91 9.25 -0.49
CA ARG A 82 -11.26 9.25 -1.12
C ARG A 82 -11.63 7.94 -1.82
N LEU A 83 -10.66 7.06 -2.09
CA LEU A 83 -10.87 5.73 -2.70
C LEU A 83 -10.78 4.58 -1.69
N ALA A 84 -10.89 4.86 -0.39
CA ALA A 84 -10.86 3.84 0.66
C ALA A 84 -11.93 2.76 0.43
N ASP A 85 -13.21 3.15 0.27
CA ASP A 85 -14.31 2.19 0.06
C ASP A 85 -14.11 1.35 -1.21
N LEU A 86 -13.62 1.97 -2.30
CA LEU A 86 -13.30 1.28 -3.54
C LEU A 86 -12.20 0.22 -3.33
N THR A 87 -11.13 0.61 -2.62
CA THR A 87 -10.00 -0.27 -2.32
C THR A 87 -10.43 -1.42 -1.40
N ILE A 88 -11.23 -1.13 -0.36
CA ILE A 88 -11.76 -2.14 0.57
C ILE A 88 -12.67 -3.12 -0.15
N ASN A 89 -13.62 -2.64 -0.95
CA ASN A 89 -14.49 -3.51 -1.74
C ASN A 89 -13.70 -4.40 -2.71
N TRP A 90 -12.61 -3.89 -3.31
CA TRP A 90 -11.71 -4.69 -4.14
C TRP A 90 -11.01 -5.78 -3.31
N MET A 91 -10.47 -5.44 -2.14
CA MET A 91 -9.82 -6.40 -1.23
C MET A 91 -10.76 -7.50 -0.77
N GLU A 92 -12.01 -7.16 -0.45
CA GLU A 92 -13.05 -8.13 -0.06
C GLU A 92 -13.38 -9.09 -1.20
N ARG A 93 -13.58 -8.58 -2.43
CA ARG A 93 -13.85 -9.41 -3.61
C ARG A 93 -12.73 -10.43 -3.89
N HIS A 94 -11.48 -10.06 -3.59
CA HIS A 94 -10.30 -10.89 -3.88
C HIS A 94 -9.74 -11.62 -2.66
N GLY A 95 -10.37 -11.51 -1.48
CA GLY A 95 -9.99 -12.25 -0.28
C GLY A 95 -8.63 -11.85 0.30
N VAL A 96 -8.26 -10.57 0.23
CA VAL A 96 -7.02 -10.05 0.79
C VAL A 96 -7.11 -10.00 2.32
N CYS A 97 -6.11 -10.56 3.02
CA CYS A 97 -6.00 -10.42 4.47
C CYS A 97 -5.33 -9.09 4.84
N TRP A 98 -5.97 -8.31 5.72
CA TRP A 98 -5.45 -7.03 6.21
C TRP A 98 -6.08 -6.65 7.55
N ASP A 99 -5.35 -5.88 8.35
CA ASP A 99 -5.79 -5.38 9.65
C ASP A 99 -5.94 -3.86 9.66
N LEU A 100 -5.06 -3.15 8.95
CA LEU A 100 -5.10 -1.69 8.82
C LEU A 100 -4.73 -1.26 7.39
N LEU A 101 -5.50 -0.35 6.82
CA LEU A 101 -5.22 0.28 5.54
C LEU A 101 -4.77 1.72 5.79
N ALA A 102 -3.57 2.07 5.35
CA ALA A 102 -3.03 3.42 5.41
C ALA A 102 -2.80 3.96 3.98
N MET A 103 -3.44 5.08 3.69
CA MET A 103 -3.55 5.67 2.36
C MET A 103 -3.02 7.09 2.34
N ARG A 104 -2.78 7.61 1.13
CA ARG A 104 -2.46 9.01 0.90
C ARG A 104 -3.59 9.91 1.38
N THR A 105 -3.26 10.99 2.09
CA THR A 105 -4.23 12.05 2.42
C THR A 105 -4.71 12.76 1.15
N ASP A 106 -6.01 13.04 1.01
CA ASP A 106 -6.51 13.77 -0.16
C ASP A 106 -5.86 15.16 -0.30
N GLY A 107 -5.60 15.58 -1.54
CA GLY A 107 -4.88 16.83 -1.87
C GLY A 107 -3.35 16.74 -1.75
N ASP A 108 -2.81 15.61 -1.31
CA ASP A 108 -1.38 15.37 -1.28
C ASP A 108 -0.86 14.89 -2.64
N HIS A 109 0.06 15.66 -3.23
CA HIS A 109 0.66 15.35 -4.53
C HIS A 109 2.11 14.86 -4.43
N GLY A 110 2.60 14.55 -3.23
CA GLY A 110 3.96 14.06 -3.01
C GLY A 110 4.22 12.72 -3.68
N ALA A 111 5.50 12.40 -3.91
CA ALA A 111 5.88 11.11 -4.47
C ALA A 111 5.51 9.97 -3.51
N SER A 112 5.32 8.75 -4.04
CA SER A 112 4.93 7.58 -3.23
C SER A 112 5.80 7.41 -1.98
N PHE A 113 7.13 7.45 -2.13
CA PHE A 113 8.05 7.27 -1.01
C PHE A 113 7.92 8.36 0.07
N GLU A 114 7.56 9.60 -0.29
CA GLU A 114 7.34 10.70 0.66
C GLU A 114 6.04 10.53 1.43
N VAL A 115 4.99 10.04 0.76
CA VAL A 115 3.73 9.65 1.40
C VAL A 115 3.97 8.49 2.36
N LYS A 116 4.59 7.41 1.89
CA LYS A 116 4.85 6.21 2.69
C LYS A 116 5.78 6.49 3.87
N ARG A 117 6.76 7.40 3.74
CA ARG A 117 7.60 7.86 4.87
C ARG A 117 6.76 8.54 5.96
N ARG A 118 5.82 9.41 5.59
CA ARG A 118 4.93 10.06 6.56
C ARG A 118 3.97 9.08 7.22
N VAL A 119 3.42 8.13 6.45
CA VAL A 119 2.62 7.04 7.00
C VAL A 119 3.44 6.23 8.01
N LEU A 120 4.66 5.81 7.64
CA LEU A 120 5.57 5.07 8.51
C LEU A 120 5.86 5.81 9.82
N ALA A 121 6.17 7.11 9.73
CA ALA A 121 6.43 7.94 10.91
C ALA A 121 5.22 7.98 11.85
N GLY A 122 4.01 8.11 11.30
CA GLY A 122 2.79 8.07 12.12
C GLY A 122 2.52 6.69 12.72
N LEU A 123 2.73 5.61 11.97
CA LEU A 123 2.55 4.25 12.50
C LEU A 123 3.47 4.02 13.71
N ARG A 124 4.72 4.48 13.62
CA ARG A 124 5.68 4.43 14.74
C ARG A 124 5.24 5.30 15.92
N ALA A 125 4.70 6.49 15.66
CA ALA A 125 4.18 7.37 16.71
C ALA A 125 3.01 6.72 17.49
N ASP A 126 2.23 5.88 16.81
CA ASP A 126 1.12 5.12 17.43
C ASP A 126 1.58 3.81 18.09
N GLY A 127 2.88 3.55 18.11
CA GLY A 127 3.49 2.39 18.78
C GLY A 127 3.61 1.13 17.93
N TYR A 128 3.31 1.19 16.63
CA TYR A 128 3.60 0.08 15.73
C TYR A 128 5.09 -0.04 15.46
N GLN A 129 5.54 -1.29 15.29
CA GLN A 129 6.93 -1.65 15.01
C GLN A 129 6.98 -2.38 13.67
N PRO A 130 7.14 -1.65 12.55
CA PRO A 130 7.30 -2.27 11.24
C PRO A 130 8.56 -3.13 11.19
N ILE A 131 8.39 -4.44 11.06
CA ILE A 131 9.49 -5.42 11.03
C ILE A 131 9.89 -5.84 9.62
N LEU A 132 8.99 -5.62 8.65
CA LEU A 132 9.19 -5.96 7.24
C LEU A 132 8.31 -5.04 6.37
N ALA A 133 8.84 -4.58 5.24
CA ALA A 133 8.05 -3.92 4.20
C ALA A 133 8.19 -4.63 2.85
N ILE A 134 7.06 -4.88 2.19
CA ILE A 134 6.98 -5.54 0.87
C ILE A 134 6.42 -4.52 -0.13
N ASP A 135 7.18 -4.23 -1.17
CA ASP A 135 6.87 -3.15 -2.13
C ASP A 135 7.51 -3.48 -3.49
N ASP A 136 6.90 -3.00 -4.57
CA ASP A 136 7.38 -3.22 -5.93
C ASP A 136 8.16 -2.02 -6.52
N GLU A 137 8.13 -0.87 -5.84
CA GLU A 137 8.83 0.33 -6.30
C GLU A 137 10.16 0.53 -5.53
N ALA A 138 11.26 0.55 -6.27
CA ALA A 138 12.61 0.64 -5.71
C ALA A 138 12.80 1.86 -4.79
N LYS A 139 12.22 3.02 -5.13
CA LYS A 139 12.30 4.23 -4.31
C LYS A 139 11.60 4.08 -2.96
N ASN A 140 10.48 3.36 -2.90
CA ASN A 140 9.80 3.06 -1.64
C ASN A 140 10.69 2.16 -0.77
N LEU A 141 11.30 1.12 -1.35
CA LEU A 141 12.21 0.22 -0.64
C LEU A 141 13.45 0.93 -0.11
N VAL A 142 14.08 1.79 -0.91
CA VAL A 142 15.22 2.62 -0.48
C VAL A 142 14.81 3.48 0.72
N MET A 143 13.61 4.08 0.66
CA MET A 143 13.08 4.85 1.78
C MET A 143 12.91 3.98 3.03
N TYR A 144 12.20 2.85 2.95
CA TYR A 144 12.00 1.97 4.11
C TYR A 144 13.33 1.51 4.74
N ARG A 145 14.31 1.13 3.91
CA ARG A 145 15.67 0.77 4.37
C ARG A 145 16.37 1.94 5.06
N SER A 146 16.26 3.15 4.52
CA SER A 146 16.82 4.36 5.14
C SER A 146 16.20 4.65 6.52
N GLU A 147 14.97 4.20 6.73
CA GLU A 147 14.23 4.33 7.98
C GLU A 147 14.45 3.13 8.92
N GLY A 148 15.32 2.17 8.55
CA GLY A 148 15.65 1.00 9.36
C GLY A 148 14.66 -0.16 9.27
N VAL A 149 13.78 -0.18 8.26
CA VAL A 149 12.83 -1.28 8.04
C VAL A 149 13.42 -2.24 6.99
N PRO A 150 13.63 -3.53 7.31
CA PRO A 150 14.00 -4.56 6.32
C PRO A 150 12.95 -4.66 5.21
N THR A 151 13.37 -4.96 3.98
CA THR A 151 12.44 -4.96 2.84
C THR A 151 12.59 -6.14 1.89
N VAL A 152 11.47 -6.50 1.24
CA VAL A 152 11.39 -7.46 0.14
C VAL A 152 10.91 -6.72 -1.10
N TYR A 153 11.67 -6.85 -2.19
CA TYR A 153 11.24 -6.38 -3.51
C TYR A 153 10.40 -7.45 -4.19
N VAL A 154 9.24 -7.03 -4.72
CA VAL A 154 8.41 -7.86 -5.60
C VAL A 154 8.42 -7.22 -6.99
N HIS A 155 8.67 -8.00 -8.03
CA HIS A 155 8.68 -7.46 -9.39
C HIS A 155 7.24 -7.38 -9.93
N SER A 156 6.75 -6.17 -10.20
CA SER A 156 5.41 -5.92 -10.74
C SER A 156 5.32 -5.91 -12.27
N GLY A 157 6.46 -5.83 -12.97
CA GLY A 157 6.52 -5.89 -14.44
C GLY A 157 6.21 -4.59 -15.18
N TYR A 158 5.76 -3.53 -14.50
CA TYR A 158 5.43 -2.25 -15.16
C TYR A 158 6.28 -1.04 -14.71
N TYR A 159 7.21 -1.25 -13.79
CA TYR A 159 8.35 -0.34 -13.60
C TYR A 159 9.53 -0.87 -14.44
N GLN A 160 9.93 -0.12 -15.47
CA GLN A 160 11.11 -0.38 -16.32
C GLN A 160 12.35 0.31 -15.78
#